data_AF-A0A2P4T7L9-F1
#
_entry.id   AF-A0A2P4T7L9-F1
#
_cell.length_a   1.000
_cell.length_b   1.000
_cell.length_c   1.000
_cell.angle_alpha   90.00
_cell.angle_beta   90.00
_cell.angle_gamma   90.00
#
_symmetry.space_group_name_H-M   'P 1'
#
loop_
_entity.id
_entity.type
_entity.pdbx_description
1 polymer ?
#
loop_
_entity_poly.entity_id
_entity_poly.type
_entity_poly.pdbx_seq_one_letter_code
_entity_poly.pdbx_strand_id
1 'polypeptide(L)'
;MATMYVRYKQVYALNPDKSRIVKLNKIGLTLGLMSCFGLCIIANFQKCILYYIHVVGACLTFGVGAIYMLVQTILSYLMQPEVHSKDIFWIRLTVLLWCGSSIASMFVSSLVLYSGLYGTDLVQKLHWDPQEKGYAAHIVSTASEWSLAFSFLSFFLTYIRDFQ
;
A
#
# COMPACT_ATOMS: atom_id res chain seq x y z
N MET A 1 -12.90 -1.36 -2.65
CA MET A 1 -13.62 -2.63 -2.40
C MET A 1 -14.05 -3.34 -3.68
N ALA A 2 -14.80 -2.70 -4.58
CA ALA A 2 -15.30 -3.33 -5.82
C ALA A 2 -14.20 -4.01 -6.66
N THR A 3 -13.09 -3.32 -6.93
CA THR A 3 -11.92 -3.86 -7.65
C THR A 3 -11.38 -5.14 -7.04
N MET A 4 -11.28 -5.22 -5.70
CA MET A 4 -10.78 -6.41 -4.98
C MET A 4 -11.73 -7.60 -5.17
N TYR A 5 -13.03 -7.34 -5.12
CA TYR A 5 -14.06 -8.35 -5.29
C TYR A 5 -14.11 -8.87 -6.73
N VAL A 6 -14.04 -7.99 -7.72
CA VAL A 6 -13.97 -8.37 -9.14
C VAL A 6 -12.73 -9.21 -9.40
N ARG A 7 -11.56 -8.78 -8.90
CA ARG A 7 -10.32 -9.56 -9.01
C ARG A 7 -10.45 -10.93 -8.35
N TYR A 8 -11.05 -11.00 -7.16
CA TYR A 8 -11.31 -12.27 -6.49
C TYR A 8 -12.17 -13.21 -7.34
N LYS A 9 -13.29 -12.71 -7.88
CA LYS A 9 -14.19 -13.50 -8.74
C LYS A 9 -13.50 -13.96 -10.01
N GLN A 10 -12.70 -13.10 -10.64
CA GLN A 10 -11.93 -13.42 -11.83
C GLN A 10 -10.93 -14.56 -11.57
N VAL A 11 -10.08 -14.42 -10.54
CA VAL A 11 -9.07 -15.44 -10.22
C VAL A 11 -9.71 -16.79 -9.89
N TYR A 12 -10.85 -16.78 -9.18
CA TYR A 12 -11.61 -17.98 -8.88
C TYR A 12 -12.17 -18.64 -10.14
N ALA A 13 -12.79 -17.86 -11.05
CA ALA A 13 -13.39 -18.37 -12.27
C ALA A 13 -12.35 -19.01 -13.22
N LEU A 14 -11.14 -18.46 -13.26
CA LEU A 14 -10.05 -18.94 -14.12
C LEU A 14 -9.26 -20.10 -13.52
N ASN A 15 -9.41 -20.37 -12.21
CA ASN A 15 -8.63 -21.40 -11.50
C ASN A 15 -9.45 -22.18 -10.47
N PRO A 16 -10.67 -22.70 -10.80
CA PRO A 16 -11.57 -23.29 -9.82
C PRO A 16 -10.97 -24.53 -9.14
N ASP A 17 -10.20 -25.33 -9.87
CA ASP A 17 -9.66 -26.60 -9.38
C ASP A 17 -8.30 -26.44 -8.64
N LYS A 18 -7.68 -25.26 -8.73
CA LYS A 18 -6.36 -25.00 -8.13
C LYS A 18 -6.53 -24.51 -6.69
N SER A 19 -6.66 -25.46 -5.76
CA SER A 19 -6.93 -25.20 -4.33
C SER A 19 -5.99 -24.18 -3.68
N ARG A 20 -4.70 -24.19 -4.01
CA ARG A 20 -3.71 -23.22 -3.50
C ARG A 20 -3.99 -21.79 -3.96
N ILE A 21 -4.31 -21.60 -5.25
CA ILE A 21 -4.65 -20.30 -5.83
C ILE A 21 -5.94 -19.76 -5.21
N VAL A 22 -6.97 -20.61 -5.08
CA VAL A 22 -8.24 -20.23 -4.46
C VAL A 22 -8.06 -19.79 -3.00
N LYS A 23 -7.24 -20.52 -2.21
CA LYS A 23 -6.93 -20.14 -0.82
C LYS A 23 -6.22 -18.79 -0.75
N LEU A 24 -5.16 -18.59 -1.54
CA LEU A 24 -4.43 -17.33 -1.59
C LEU A 24 -5.32 -16.17 -2.05
N ASN A 25 -6.22 -16.41 -3.00
CA ASN A 25 -7.16 -15.42 -3.50
C ASN A 25 -8.18 -14.98 -2.42
N LYS A 26 -8.68 -15.91 -1.58
CA LYS A 26 -9.52 -15.59 -0.41
C LYS A 26 -8.78 -14.76 0.64
N ILE A 27 -7.51 -15.11 0.91
CA ILE A 27 -6.64 -14.31 1.79
C ILE A 27 -6.48 -12.91 1.21
N GLY A 28 -6.18 -12.80 -0.09
CA GLY A 28 -6.09 -11.54 -0.81
C GLY A 28 -7.36 -10.71 -0.68
N LEU A 29 -8.55 -11.28 -0.89
CA LEU A 29 -9.81 -10.55 -0.70
C LEU A 29 -9.93 -9.97 0.71
N THR A 30 -9.62 -10.78 1.74
CA THR A 30 -9.68 -10.35 3.14
C THR A 30 -8.72 -9.19 3.42
N LEU A 31 -7.46 -9.31 3.00
CA LEU A 31 -6.45 -8.26 3.13
C LEU A 31 -6.87 -6.98 2.40
N GLY A 32 -7.41 -7.10 1.19
CA GLY A 32 -7.89 -5.97 0.40
C GLY A 32 -9.07 -5.25 1.07
N LEU A 33 -9.99 -5.97 1.71
CA LEU A 33 -11.09 -5.38 2.48
C LEU A 33 -10.59 -4.66 3.74
N MET A 34 -9.65 -5.27 4.47
CA MET A 34 -9.01 -4.64 5.64
C MET A 34 -8.27 -3.36 5.25
N SER A 35 -7.55 -3.36 4.13
CA SER A 35 -6.88 -2.17 3.60
C SER A 35 -7.88 -1.07 3.21
N CYS A 36 -9.00 -1.43 2.58
CA CYS A 36 -10.08 -0.46 2.28
C CYS A 36 -10.69 0.13 3.55
N PHE A 37 -10.86 -0.67 4.61
CA PHE A 37 -11.34 -0.18 5.90
C PHE A 37 -10.34 0.79 6.54
N GLY A 38 -9.04 0.50 6.47
CA GLY A 38 -7.99 1.44 6.86
C GLY A 38 -8.12 2.78 6.14
N LEU A 39 -8.42 2.77 4.84
CA LEU A 39 -8.55 4.00 4.05
C LEU A 39 -9.72 4.85 4.55
N CYS A 40 -10.84 4.21 4.93
CA CYS A 40 -11.94 4.90 5.58
C CYS A 40 -11.51 5.56 6.90
N ILE A 41 -10.66 4.90 7.70
CA ILE A 41 -10.15 5.49 8.94
C ILE A 41 -9.31 6.74 8.64
N ILE A 42 -8.33 6.66 7.74
CA ILE A 42 -7.46 7.81 7.39
C ILE A 42 -8.29 8.99 6.88
N ALA A 43 -9.30 8.71 6.05
CA ALA A 43 -10.15 9.73 5.45
C ALA A 43 -11.06 10.44 6.47
N ASN A 44 -11.48 9.76 7.54
CA ASN A 44 -12.42 10.30 8.52
C ASN A 44 -11.75 10.82 9.80
N PHE A 45 -10.59 10.29 10.18
CA PHE A 45 -9.89 10.67 11.40
C PHE A 45 -8.61 11.43 11.08
N GLN A 46 -8.68 12.75 11.26
CA GLN A 46 -7.57 13.67 10.97
C GLN A 46 -6.39 13.44 11.94
N LYS A 47 -5.17 13.42 11.39
CA LYS A 47 -3.90 13.27 12.12
C LYS A 47 -3.78 14.24 13.30
N CYS A 48 -4.21 15.49 13.13
CA CYS A 48 -4.01 16.57 14.10
C CYS A 48 -4.85 16.41 15.39
N ILE A 49 -5.99 15.72 15.31
CA ILE A 49 -6.91 15.54 16.44
C ILE A 49 -6.77 14.13 17.02
N LEU A 50 -6.70 13.12 16.15
CA LEU A 50 -6.73 11.70 16.54
C LEU A 50 -5.53 10.96 15.94
N TYR A 51 -4.32 11.38 16.33
CA TYR A 51 -3.05 10.86 15.80
C TYR A 51 -2.97 9.33 15.83
N TYR A 52 -3.23 8.70 16.98
CA TYR A 52 -3.12 7.24 17.11
C TYR A 52 -4.10 6.49 16.20
N ILE A 53 -5.34 6.98 16.08
CA ILE A 53 -6.35 6.38 15.19
C ILE A 53 -5.93 6.54 13.74
N HIS A 54 -5.42 7.72 13.37
CA HIS A 54 -4.90 7.98 12.03
C HIS A 54 -3.74 7.04 11.68
N VAL A 55 -2.79 6.83 12.60
CA VAL A 55 -1.67 5.90 12.42
C VAL A 55 -2.16 4.46 12.28
N VAL A 56 -3.14 4.02 13.07
CA VAL A 56 -3.77 2.69 12.89
C VAL A 56 -4.40 2.57 11.50
N GLY A 57 -5.10 3.60 11.04
CA GLY A 57 -5.64 3.70 9.68
C GLY A 57 -4.54 3.58 8.61
N ALA A 58 -3.41 4.27 8.80
CA ALA A 58 -2.24 4.21 7.91
C ALA A 58 -1.63 2.80 7.85
N CYS A 59 -1.43 2.15 9.00
CA CYS A 59 -0.93 0.78 9.06
C CYS A 59 -1.87 -0.22 8.38
N LEU A 60 -3.18 -0.07 8.58
CA LEU A 60 -4.17 -0.90 7.90
C LEU A 60 -4.19 -0.64 6.39
N THR A 61 -4.18 0.61 5.96
CA THR A 61 -4.24 0.96 4.53
C THR A 61 -3.00 0.48 3.80
N PHE A 62 -1.83 0.95 4.25
CA PHE A 62 -0.59 0.78 3.52
C PHE A 62 0.15 -0.50 3.91
N GLY A 63 0.18 -0.85 5.19
CA GLY A 63 0.83 -2.08 5.66
C GLY A 63 0.12 -3.33 5.16
N VAL A 64 -1.16 -3.49 5.52
CA VAL A 64 -1.98 -4.63 5.04
C VAL A 64 -2.15 -4.57 3.52
N GLY A 65 -2.25 -3.36 2.95
CA GLY A 65 -2.28 -3.15 1.51
C GLY A 65 -1.03 -3.62 0.76
N ALA A 66 0.17 -3.44 1.33
CA ALA A 66 1.41 -3.94 0.73
C ALA A 66 1.45 -5.47 0.75
N ILE A 67 0.95 -6.09 1.83
CA ILE A 67 0.79 -7.56 1.90
C ILE A 67 -0.22 -8.03 0.86
N TYR A 68 -1.31 -7.29 0.64
CA TYR A 68 -2.26 -7.57 -0.45
C TYR A 68 -1.57 -7.53 -1.81
N MET A 69 -0.78 -6.49 -2.10
CA MET A 69 -0.02 -6.38 -3.36
C MET A 69 0.93 -7.57 -3.54
N LEU A 70 1.65 -7.97 -2.49
CA LEU A 70 2.51 -9.16 -2.51
C LEU A 70 1.72 -10.43 -2.87
N VAL A 71 0.59 -10.68 -2.20
CA VAL A 71 -0.28 -11.83 -2.50
C VAL A 71 -0.74 -11.81 -3.96
N GLN A 72 -1.12 -10.65 -4.49
CA GLN A 72 -1.58 -10.51 -5.87
C GLN A 72 -0.45 -10.67 -6.90
N THR A 73 0.77 -10.25 -6.57
CA THR A 73 1.97 -10.51 -7.39
C THR A 73 2.30 -12.01 -7.40
N ILE A 74 2.22 -12.69 -6.26
CA ILE A 74 2.39 -14.16 -6.17
C ILE A 74 1.30 -14.86 -6.99
N LEU A 75 0.05 -14.44 -6.88
CA LEU A 75 -1.05 -14.99 -7.70
C LEU A 75 -0.78 -14.81 -9.19
N SER A 76 -0.29 -13.65 -9.62
CA SER A 76 0.11 -13.42 -11.02
C SER A 76 1.19 -14.37 -11.49
N TYR A 77 2.17 -14.71 -10.65
CA TYR A 77 3.17 -15.72 -10.97
C TYR A 77 2.55 -17.11 -11.08
N LEU A 78 1.72 -17.52 -10.11
CA LEU A 78 1.09 -18.84 -10.08
C LEU A 78 0.08 -19.09 -11.21
N MET A 79 -0.45 -18.01 -11.80
CA MET A 79 -1.38 -18.04 -12.94
C MET A 79 -0.68 -18.02 -14.30
N GLN A 80 0.66 -18.02 -14.34
CA GLN A 80 1.44 -18.18 -15.56
C GLN A 80 1.59 -19.65 -15.95
N PRO A 81 1.75 -19.96 -17.26
CA PRO A 81 1.53 -19.08 -18.41
C PRO A 81 0.07 -19.07 -18.91
N GLU A 82 -0.78 -19.91 -18.32
CA GLU A 82 -2.12 -20.25 -18.83
C GLU A 82 -3.09 -19.06 -18.87
N VAL A 83 -2.94 -18.10 -17.94
CA VAL A 83 -3.89 -16.98 -17.79
C VAL A 83 -3.20 -15.61 -17.88
N HIS A 84 -1.98 -15.49 -17.39
CA HIS A 84 -1.23 -14.21 -17.37
C HIS A 84 0.06 -14.32 -18.17
N SER A 85 0.42 -13.23 -18.85
CA SER A 85 1.75 -13.10 -19.46
C SER A 85 2.84 -12.92 -18.41
N LYS A 86 4.10 -13.18 -18.80
CA LYS A 86 5.28 -12.91 -17.96
C LYS A 86 5.40 -11.43 -17.58
N ASP A 87 4.99 -10.54 -18.48
CA ASP A 87 5.12 -9.10 -18.32
C ASP A 87 4.26 -8.55 -17.17
N ILE A 88 3.03 -9.04 -17.00
CA ILE A 88 2.15 -8.58 -15.92
C ILE A 88 2.74 -8.87 -14.54
N PHE A 89 3.38 -10.03 -14.37
CA PHE A 89 4.09 -10.35 -13.12
C PHE A 89 5.24 -9.37 -12.87
N TRP A 90 6.10 -9.11 -13.87
CA TRP A 90 7.22 -8.19 -13.72
C TRP A 90 6.76 -6.75 -13.44
N ILE A 91 5.69 -6.29 -14.09
CA ILE A 91 5.08 -4.98 -13.80
C ILE A 91 4.61 -4.93 -12.34
N ARG A 92 3.85 -5.93 -11.87
CA ARG A 92 3.35 -5.99 -10.49
C ARG A 92 4.47 -6.09 -9.46
N LEU A 93 5.53 -6.84 -9.77
CA LEU A 93 6.72 -6.94 -8.91
C LEU A 93 7.46 -5.60 -8.81
N THR A 94 7.67 -4.91 -9.92
CA THR A 94 8.30 -3.57 -9.93
C THR A 94 7.50 -2.57 -9.09
N VAL A 95 6.18 -2.55 -9.24
CA VAL A 95 5.31 -1.67 -8.45
C VAL A 95 5.32 -2.06 -6.96
N LEU A 96 5.40 -3.35 -6.64
CA LEU A 96 5.55 -3.83 -5.25
C LEU A 96 6.89 -3.37 -4.64
N LEU A 97 7.99 -3.45 -5.39
CA LEU A 97 9.30 -2.98 -4.94
C LEU A 97 9.31 -1.47 -4.73
N TRP A 98 8.66 -0.70 -5.61
CA TRP A 98 8.46 0.75 -5.43
C TRP A 98 7.61 1.06 -4.19
N CYS A 99 6.53 0.32 -3.95
CA CYS A 99 5.75 0.44 -2.73
C CYS A 99 6.61 0.19 -1.48
N GLY A 100 7.39 -0.90 -1.48
CA GLY A 100 8.30 -1.25 -0.39
C GLY A 100 9.38 -0.20 -0.13
N SER A 101 10.00 0.36 -1.19
CA SER A 101 11.00 1.42 -1.04
C SER A 101 10.40 2.72 -0.49
N SER A 102 9.17 3.05 -0.88
CA SER A 102 8.44 4.22 -0.36
C SER A 102 8.10 4.03 1.13
N ILE A 103 7.65 2.84 1.54
CA ILE A 103 7.42 2.51 2.96
C ILE A 103 8.72 2.64 3.77
N ALA A 104 9.81 2.05 3.28
CA ALA A 104 11.10 2.09 3.97
C ALA A 104 11.62 3.53 4.11
N SER A 105 11.54 4.33 3.04
CA SER A 105 11.96 5.73 3.05
C SER A 105 11.12 6.58 4.00
N MET A 106 9.79 6.40 4.00
CA MET A 106 8.88 7.07 4.94
C MET A 106 9.17 6.68 6.39
N PHE A 107 9.40 5.39 6.65
CA PHE A 107 9.70 4.88 8.00
C PHE A 107 11.00 5.44 8.54
N VAL A 108 12.10 5.38 7.76
CA VAL A 108 13.40 5.90 8.18
C VAL A 108 13.36 7.41 8.39
N SER A 109 12.77 8.17 7.46
CA SER A 109 12.66 9.62 7.60
C SER A 109 11.79 10.03 8.79
N SER A 110 10.68 9.31 9.05
CA SER A 110 9.86 9.51 10.25
C SER A 110 10.62 9.17 11.54
N LEU A 111 11.36 8.07 11.61
CA LEU A 111 12.18 7.73 12.77
C LEU A 111 13.22 8.81 13.07
N VAL A 112 13.90 9.31 12.03
CA VAL A 112 14.86 10.41 12.16
C VAL A 112 14.17 11.67 12.67
N LEU A 113 12.99 12.00 12.14
CA LEU A 113 12.22 13.17 12.55
C LEU A 113 11.78 13.11 14.03
N TYR A 114 11.35 11.93 14.49
CA TYR A 114 10.83 11.72 15.85
C TYR A 114 11.85 11.20 16.85
N SER A 115 13.12 11.09 16.47
CA SER A 115 14.22 10.65 17.35
C SER A 115 14.54 11.61 18.50
N GLY A 116 13.92 12.79 18.55
CA GLY A 116 14.20 13.85 19.51
C GLY A 116 15.35 14.78 19.10
N LEU A 117 16.04 14.49 17.99
CA LEU A 117 17.14 15.32 17.45
C LEU A 117 16.72 16.75 17.07
N TYR A 118 15.42 16.97 16.81
CA TYR A 118 14.89 18.19 16.25
C TYR A 118 13.82 18.88 17.12
N GLY A 119 13.63 18.42 18.37
CA GLY A 119 12.63 18.95 19.32
C GLY A 119 11.42 18.04 19.53
N THR A 120 10.56 18.38 20.51
CA THR A 120 9.48 17.52 21.00
C THR A 120 8.12 17.72 20.33
N ASP A 121 7.87 18.87 19.70
CA ASP A 121 6.54 19.26 19.17
C ASP A 121 6.39 19.11 17.64
N LEU A 122 7.20 18.27 17.01
CA LEU A 122 7.20 18.11 15.54
C LEU A 122 6.01 17.31 14.99
N VAL A 123 5.37 16.48 15.82
CA VAL A 123 4.27 15.59 15.42
C VAL A 123 3.03 16.38 14.95
N GLN A 124 2.75 17.51 15.60
CA GLN A 124 1.58 18.35 15.36
C GLN A 124 1.89 19.56 14.46
N LYS A 125 3.15 19.73 14.05
CA LYS A 125 3.58 20.87 13.27
C LYS A 125 3.07 20.79 11.84
N LEU A 126 2.21 21.76 11.48
CA LEU A 126 1.61 21.85 10.15
C LEU A 126 2.42 22.75 9.20
N HIS A 127 2.99 23.84 9.72
CA HIS A 127 3.76 24.81 8.93
C HIS A 127 5.25 24.60 9.19
N TRP A 128 5.99 24.34 8.12
CA TRP A 128 7.43 24.07 8.16
C TRP A 128 8.18 25.18 7.43
N ASP A 129 9.17 25.77 8.09
CA ASP A 129 10.09 26.71 7.44
C ASP A 129 11.31 25.93 6.89
N PRO A 130 11.73 26.16 5.62
CA PRO A 130 12.89 25.51 5.04
C PRO A 130 14.20 25.63 5.84
N GLN A 131 14.32 26.63 6.71
CA GLN A 131 15.50 26.87 7.55
C GLN A 131 15.48 26.03 8.85
N GLU A 132 14.36 25.38 9.16
CA GLU A 132 14.22 24.61 10.40
C GLU A 132 14.95 23.27 10.34
N LYS A 133 15.52 22.89 11.49
CA LYS A 133 16.12 21.56 11.65
C LYS A 133 15.03 20.50 11.51
N GLY A 134 15.30 19.46 10.74
CA GLY A 134 14.33 18.39 10.45
C GLY A 134 13.46 18.63 9.20
N TYR A 135 13.49 19.82 8.58
CA TYR A 135 12.74 20.13 7.36
C TYR A 135 12.99 19.10 6.25
N ALA A 136 14.26 18.76 6.00
CA ALA A 136 14.63 17.77 4.98
C ALA A 136 14.01 16.39 5.26
N ALA A 137 14.06 15.92 6.51
CA ALA A 137 13.46 14.63 6.90
C ALA A 137 11.93 14.68 6.75
N HIS A 138 11.29 15.80 7.10
CA HIS A 138 9.87 16.01 6.86
C HIS A 138 9.51 15.94 5.37
N ILE A 139 10.24 16.66 4.50
CA ILE A 139 10.01 16.64 3.05
C ILE A 139 10.20 15.25 2.46
N VAL A 140 11.25 14.53 2.86
CA VAL A 140 11.45 13.14 2.42
C VAL A 140 10.28 12.27 2.86
N SER A 141 9.85 12.34 4.13
CA SER A 141 8.71 11.57 4.62
C SER A 141 7.43 11.87 3.84
N THR A 142 7.13 13.15 3.60
CA THR A 142 5.95 13.59 2.84
C THR A 142 6.02 13.12 1.39
N ALA A 143 7.17 13.26 0.72
CA ALA A 143 7.35 12.78 -0.64
C ALA A 143 7.22 11.25 -0.72
N SER A 144 7.75 10.51 0.25
CA SER A 144 7.59 9.05 0.35
C SER A 144 6.13 8.64 0.56
N GLU A 145 5.36 9.39 1.35
CA GLU A 145 3.93 9.15 1.55
C GLU A 145 3.12 9.28 0.25
N TRP A 146 3.35 10.36 -0.53
CA TRP A 146 2.73 10.52 -1.84
C TRP A 146 3.18 9.45 -2.84
N SER A 147 4.49 9.16 -2.87
CA SER A 147 5.05 8.07 -3.68
C SER A 147 4.40 6.72 -3.37
N LEU A 148 4.18 6.44 -2.08
CA LEU A 148 3.49 5.26 -1.61
C LEU A 148 2.05 5.21 -2.13
N ALA A 149 1.28 6.30 -2.00
CA ALA A 149 -0.08 6.39 -2.53
C ALA A 149 -0.13 6.15 -4.06
N PHE A 150 0.80 6.73 -4.82
CA PHE A 150 0.89 6.52 -6.27
C PHE A 150 1.24 5.07 -6.64
N SER A 151 2.10 4.40 -5.87
CA SER A 151 2.41 2.98 -6.11
C SER A 151 1.17 2.09 -5.98
N PHE A 152 0.30 2.36 -5.00
CA PHE A 152 -0.98 1.66 -4.83
C PHE A 152 -1.92 1.88 -6.01
N LEU A 153 -2.11 3.14 -6.41
CA LEU A 153 -2.92 3.48 -7.58
C LEU A 153 -2.39 2.76 -8.83
N SER A 154 -1.08 2.82 -9.06
CA SER A 154 -0.42 2.18 -10.19
C SER A 154 -0.63 0.66 -10.18
N PHE A 155 -0.60 0.02 -9.00
CA PHE A 155 -0.88 -1.41 -8.88
C PHE A 155 -2.32 -1.74 -9.28
N PHE A 156 -3.30 -0.93 -8.87
CA PHE A 156 -4.70 -1.11 -9.28
C PHE A 156 -4.91 -0.93 -10.78
N LEU A 157 -4.18 -0.01 -11.42
CA LEU A 157 -4.24 0.16 -12.87
C LEU A 157 -3.78 -1.10 -13.61
N THR A 158 -2.91 -1.93 -13.01
CA THR A 158 -2.52 -3.23 -13.61
C THR A 158 -3.69 -4.20 -13.75
N TYR A 159 -4.82 -3.99 -13.06
CA TYR A 159 -6.02 -4.81 -13.22
C TYR A 159 -6.87 -4.44 -14.42
N ILE A 160 -6.69 -3.26 -15.02
CA ILE A 160 -7.51 -2.85 -16.18
C ILE A 160 -7.37 -3.86 -17.31
N ARG A 161 -6.15 -4.29 -17.61
CA ARG A 161 -5.88 -5.33 -18.63
C ARG A 161 -6.40 -6.70 -18.25
N ASP A 162 -6.51 -6.99 -16.95
CA ASP A 162 -7.05 -8.27 -16.49
C ASP A 162 -8.58 -8.31 -16.62
N PHE A 163 -9.26 -7.16 -16.58
CA PHE A 163 -10.72 -7.09 -16.61
C PHE A 163 -11.31 -6.89 -18.01
N GLN A 164 -10.45 -6.81 -19.03
CA GLN A 164 -10.82 -6.83 -20.46
C GLN A 164 -10.90 -8.27 -20.95
#